data_AF-A0ABD5SZI9-F1
#
_entry.id   AF-A0ABD5SZI9-F1
#
_cell.length_a   1.000
_cell.length_b   1.000
_cell.length_c   1.000
_cell.angle_alpha   90.00
_cell.angle_beta   90.00
_cell.angle_gamma   90.00
#
_symmetry.space_group_name_H-M   'P 1'
#
loop_
_entity.id
_entity.type
_entity.pdbx_description
1 polymer ?
#
loop_
_entity_poly.entity_id
_entity_poly.type
_entity_poly.pdbx_seq_one_letter_code
_entity_poly.pdbx_strand_id
1 'polypeptide(L)'
;MSSRKRFDGGYIEAELRKISDHLQTEVEAYLIGGGAMALHQPSLKDTTKDIDLVVVDETALSRLMGVLDELGYEEVTDLGDEYDRLGARHCVRNDAGCQFDVFYRQIADKLFFSNGMQARSQQFLSSEYFSVGLVSFEDIFLFKAVAERPDDIGDMATLVQTDLDFDVISNELERQVELLGGEFFVTAVSESLERLDESEGIQTPLDDVVREYYQQYMKGYELRIQLDEETPKSVSELAAELGVSDEEIERRYEYLNQYGFAERTSEGIRDTGKHDEFTRS
;
A
#
# COMPACT_ATOMS: atom_id res chain seq x y z
N MET A 1 -15.71 -22.46 3.26
CA MET A 1 -14.46 -22.41 2.47
C MET A 1 -13.41 -23.25 3.19
N SER A 2 -12.74 -24.17 2.49
CA SER A 2 -11.63 -24.94 3.07
C SER A 2 -10.48 -23.97 3.39
N SER A 3 -9.87 -24.04 4.58
CA SER A 3 -8.74 -23.17 4.89
C SER A 3 -7.57 -23.47 3.95
N ARG A 4 -7.01 -22.43 3.31
CA ARG A 4 -5.81 -22.56 2.46
C ARG A 4 -4.66 -23.16 3.28
N LYS A 5 -3.85 -24.01 2.63
CA LYS A 5 -2.63 -24.58 3.22
C LYS A 5 -1.68 -23.43 3.61
N ARG A 6 -0.91 -23.63 4.67
CA ARG A 6 0.10 -22.69 5.15
C ARG A 6 1.51 -23.27 5.01
N PHE A 7 2.48 -22.39 4.79
CA PHE A 7 3.87 -22.72 4.47
C PHE A 7 4.81 -21.97 5.42
N ASP A 8 5.85 -22.64 5.90
CA ASP A 8 6.84 -22.08 6.82
C ASP A 8 7.99 -21.37 6.08
N GLY A 9 8.87 -20.70 6.84
CA GLY A 9 10.03 -20.01 6.28
C GLY A 9 10.95 -20.91 5.42
N GLY A 10 11.16 -22.16 5.83
CA GLY A 10 11.99 -23.10 5.08
C GLY A 10 11.41 -23.43 3.70
N TYR A 11 10.09 -23.58 3.61
CA TYR A 11 9.40 -23.74 2.33
C TYR A 11 9.52 -22.49 1.46
N ILE A 12 9.28 -21.30 2.02
CA ILE A 12 9.39 -20.02 1.28
C ILE A 12 10.80 -19.87 0.69
N GLU A 13 11.84 -20.08 1.50
CA GLU A 13 13.23 -20.01 1.04
C GLU A 13 13.50 -21.02 -0.08
N ALA A 14 12.98 -22.24 0.03
CA ALA A 14 13.14 -23.26 -1.00
C ALA A 14 12.50 -22.85 -2.34
N GLU A 15 11.31 -22.24 -2.33
CA GLU A 15 10.68 -21.73 -3.55
C GLU A 15 11.48 -20.57 -4.18
N LEU A 16 11.98 -19.62 -3.36
CA LEU A 16 12.82 -18.53 -3.85
C LEU A 16 14.15 -19.05 -4.45
N ARG A 17 14.73 -20.12 -3.87
CA ARG A 17 15.91 -20.78 -4.43
C ARG A 17 15.62 -21.49 -5.75
N LYS A 18 14.47 -22.15 -5.90
CA LYS A 18 14.07 -22.72 -7.21
C LYS A 18 14.01 -21.65 -8.29
N ILE A 19 13.43 -20.49 -8.01
CA ILE A 19 13.41 -19.35 -8.93
C ILE A 19 14.84 -18.92 -9.27
N SER A 20 15.69 -18.77 -8.26
CA SER A 20 17.11 -18.42 -8.45
C SER A 20 17.86 -19.39 -9.36
N ASP A 21 17.58 -20.69 -9.28
CA ASP A 21 18.27 -21.73 -10.06
C ASP A 21 17.84 -21.74 -11.54
N HIS A 22 16.71 -21.10 -11.88
CA HIS A 22 16.15 -21.07 -13.24
C HIS A 22 16.36 -19.72 -13.94
N LEU A 23 16.51 -18.63 -13.18
CA LEU A 23 16.80 -17.31 -13.74
C LEU A 23 18.16 -17.31 -14.46
N GLN A 24 18.19 -16.72 -15.65
CA GLN A 24 19.41 -16.55 -16.47
C GLN A 24 19.81 -15.09 -16.66
N THR A 25 19.01 -14.18 -16.09
CA THR A 25 19.19 -12.73 -16.19
C THR A 25 18.72 -12.10 -14.91
N GLU A 26 19.38 -11.02 -14.50
CA GLU A 26 19.14 -10.35 -13.23
C GLU A 26 17.66 -9.96 -13.02
N VAL A 27 17.16 -10.30 -11.84
CA VAL A 27 15.87 -9.91 -11.28
C VAL A 27 16.12 -9.49 -9.85
N GLU A 28 15.67 -8.29 -9.52
CA GLU A 28 15.61 -7.79 -8.16
C GLU A 28 14.16 -7.76 -7.70
N ALA A 29 13.89 -8.42 -6.57
CA ALA A 29 12.58 -8.51 -5.96
C ALA A 29 12.66 -8.27 -4.46
N TYR A 30 11.52 -7.96 -3.87
CA TYR A 30 11.42 -7.68 -2.44
C TYR A 30 10.27 -8.49 -1.86
N LEU A 31 10.57 -9.28 -0.84
CA LEU A 31 9.58 -10.05 -0.12
C LEU A 31 8.86 -9.15 0.88
N ILE A 32 7.53 -9.18 0.83
CA ILE A 32 6.65 -8.40 1.71
C ILE A 32 5.71 -9.33 2.48
N GLY A 33 4.78 -8.73 3.23
CA GLY A 33 3.66 -9.43 3.84
C GLY A 33 4.08 -10.53 4.82
N GLY A 34 3.27 -11.60 4.88
CA GLY A 34 3.45 -12.66 5.86
C GLY A 34 4.72 -13.49 5.62
N GLY A 35 5.17 -13.59 4.36
CA GLY A 35 6.40 -14.29 4.01
C GLY A 35 7.65 -13.58 4.54
N ALA A 36 7.70 -12.25 4.41
CA ALA A 36 8.78 -11.45 4.98
C ALA A 36 8.82 -11.56 6.51
N MET A 37 7.67 -11.45 7.17
CA MET A 37 7.56 -11.62 8.63
C MET A 37 8.06 -12.99 9.11
N ALA A 38 7.87 -14.03 8.31
CA ALA A 38 8.32 -15.39 8.64
C ALA A 38 9.84 -15.56 8.52
N LEU A 39 10.48 -14.86 7.58
CA LEU A 39 11.91 -14.98 7.28
C LEU A 39 12.80 -13.98 8.01
N HIS A 40 12.22 -12.89 8.55
CA HIS A 40 12.93 -11.97 9.43
C HIS A 40 13.48 -12.64 10.70
N GLN A 41 14.45 -11.98 11.34
CA GLN A 41 15.06 -12.43 12.59
C GLN A 41 14.97 -11.32 13.66
N PRO A 42 14.20 -11.52 14.74
CA PRO A 42 13.38 -12.71 15.05
C PRO A 42 12.18 -12.85 14.10
N SER A 43 11.76 -14.10 13.87
CA SER A 43 10.55 -14.39 13.08
C SER A 43 9.31 -13.98 13.87
N LEU A 44 8.39 -13.29 13.21
CA LEU A 44 7.10 -12.86 13.80
C LEU A 44 5.94 -13.74 13.36
N LYS A 45 6.18 -14.71 12.46
CA LYS A 45 5.13 -15.55 11.89
C LYS A 45 5.66 -16.94 11.53
N ASP A 46 5.06 -17.97 12.10
CA ASP A 46 5.49 -19.35 11.82
C ASP A 46 5.17 -19.77 10.37
N THR A 47 4.02 -19.33 9.84
CA THR A 47 3.56 -19.74 8.51
C THR A 47 2.69 -18.70 7.78
N THR A 48 2.76 -18.69 6.45
CA THR A 48 1.98 -17.84 5.54
C THR A 48 1.15 -18.67 4.55
N LYS A 49 0.09 -18.08 3.97
CA LYS A 49 -0.70 -18.69 2.89
C LYS A 49 -0.10 -18.41 1.50
N ASP A 50 0.59 -17.29 1.38
CA ASP A 50 1.04 -16.66 0.13
C ASP A 50 2.49 -16.17 0.27
N ILE A 51 3.21 -16.13 -0.85
CA ILE A 51 4.53 -15.51 -0.99
C ILE A 51 4.35 -14.21 -1.77
N ASP A 52 4.37 -13.08 -1.06
CA ASP A 52 4.16 -11.76 -1.64
C ASP A 52 5.51 -11.15 -2.09
N LEU A 53 5.69 -10.91 -3.39
CA LEU A 53 6.88 -10.25 -3.95
C LEU A 53 6.50 -8.94 -4.60
N VAL A 54 7.32 -7.90 -4.44
CA VAL A 54 7.25 -6.68 -5.25
C VAL A 54 8.48 -6.51 -6.12
N VAL A 55 8.27 -6.11 -7.36
CA VAL A 55 9.30 -5.75 -8.33
C VAL A 55 9.04 -4.33 -8.85
N VAL A 56 10.11 -3.59 -9.12
CA VAL A 56 10.01 -2.17 -9.53
C VAL A 56 10.32 -1.94 -11.01
N ASP A 57 10.84 -2.97 -11.67
CA ASP A 57 11.20 -2.98 -13.08
C ASP A 57 10.28 -3.93 -13.87
N GLU A 58 9.77 -3.47 -15.01
CA GLU A 58 8.84 -4.23 -15.86
C GLU A 58 9.52 -5.43 -16.52
N THR A 59 10.82 -5.32 -16.81
CA THR A 59 11.60 -6.43 -17.35
C THR A 59 11.82 -7.50 -16.27
N ALA A 60 12.10 -7.09 -15.02
CA ALA A 60 12.17 -7.99 -13.88
C ALA A 60 10.84 -8.72 -13.62
N LEU A 61 9.70 -8.01 -13.70
CA LEU A 61 8.37 -8.61 -13.63
C LEU A 61 8.19 -9.69 -14.70
N SER A 62 8.45 -9.33 -15.96
CA SER A 62 8.27 -10.25 -17.09
C SER A 62 9.13 -11.51 -16.95
N ARG A 63 10.38 -11.36 -16.50
CA ARG A 63 11.31 -12.47 -16.26
C ARG A 63 10.86 -13.37 -15.10
N LEU A 64 10.46 -12.77 -13.98
CA LEU A 64 9.98 -13.49 -12.81
C LEU A 64 8.73 -14.31 -13.16
N MET A 65 7.77 -13.69 -13.85
CA MET A 65 6.54 -14.37 -14.30
C MET A 65 6.84 -15.51 -15.29
N GLY A 66 7.77 -15.30 -16.24
CA GLY A 66 8.20 -16.35 -17.16
C GLY A 66 8.83 -17.55 -16.46
N VAL A 67 9.69 -17.33 -15.46
CA VAL A 67 10.28 -18.42 -14.67
C VAL A 67 9.24 -19.15 -13.83
N LEU A 68 8.28 -18.43 -13.24
CA LEU A 68 7.19 -19.05 -12.49
C LEU A 68 6.33 -19.96 -13.41
N ASP A 69 6.00 -19.51 -14.62
CA ASP A 69 5.30 -20.32 -15.62
C ASP A 69 6.11 -21.58 -16.01
N GLU A 70 7.41 -21.44 -16.28
CA GLU A 70 8.31 -22.57 -16.58
C GLU A 70 8.42 -23.59 -15.42
N LEU A 71 8.33 -23.11 -14.18
CA LEU A 71 8.29 -23.92 -12.96
C LEU A 71 6.93 -24.59 -12.73
N GLY A 72 5.94 -24.36 -13.59
CA GLY A 72 4.61 -24.94 -13.51
C GLY A 72 3.66 -24.24 -12.55
N TYR A 73 3.89 -22.95 -12.26
CA TYR A 73 2.89 -22.14 -11.55
C TYR A 73 1.81 -21.69 -12.53
N GLU A 74 0.55 -21.92 -12.17
CA GLU A 74 -0.60 -21.57 -13.01
C GLU A 74 -1.26 -20.27 -12.55
N GLU A 75 -1.72 -19.44 -13.48
CA GLU A 75 -2.44 -18.20 -13.18
C GLU A 75 -3.73 -18.46 -12.40
N VAL A 76 -3.92 -17.72 -11.32
CA VAL A 76 -5.15 -17.77 -10.51
C VAL A 76 -6.15 -16.77 -11.08
N THR A 77 -7.17 -17.28 -11.77
CA THR A 77 -8.18 -16.46 -12.46
C THR A 77 -9.47 -16.22 -11.65
N ASP A 78 -9.69 -16.97 -10.56
CA ASP A 78 -10.83 -16.82 -9.65
C ASP A 78 -10.32 -16.35 -8.28
N LEU A 79 -10.08 -15.05 -8.17
CA LEU A 79 -9.47 -14.47 -6.97
C LEU A 79 -10.51 -14.03 -5.93
N GLY A 80 -11.80 -13.90 -6.28
CA GLY A 80 -12.87 -13.46 -5.38
C GLY A 80 -12.80 -11.97 -5.02
N ASP A 81 -13.90 -11.43 -4.49
CA ASP A 81 -14.11 -9.97 -4.29
C ASP A 81 -13.06 -9.28 -3.38
N GLU A 82 -12.52 -10.00 -2.39
CA GLU A 82 -11.46 -9.48 -1.50
C GLU A 82 -10.17 -9.20 -2.26
N TYR A 83 -9.92 -9.98 -3.31
CA TYR A 83 -8.73 -9.87 -4.10
C TYR A 83 -8.93 -8.82 -5.20
N ASP A 84 -10.07 -8.73 -5.90
CA ASP A 84 -10.28 -7.75 -6.99
C ASP A 84 -9.97 -6.28 -6.62
N ARG A 85 -9.97 -5.96 -5.32
CA ARG A 85 -9.63 -4.65 -4.74
C ARG A 85 -8.13 -4.36 -4.61
N LEU A 86 -7.24 -5.36 -4.71
CA LEU A 86 -5.80 -5.21 -4.44
C LEU A 86 -4.94 -4.79 -5.65
N GLY A 87 -5.58 -4.55 -6.81
CA GLY A 87 -4.99 -4.34 -8.15
C GLY A 87 -3.55 -4.80 -8.37
N ALA A 88 -2.75 -4.03 -9.12
CA ALA A 88 -1.54 -4.38 -9.89
C ALA A 88 -0.71 -5.62 -9.43
N ARG A 89 -1.30 -6.81 -9.52
CA ARG A 89 -0.76 -8.04 -8.99
C ARG A 89 -1.00 -9.19 -9.96
N HIS A 90 -0.02 -10.06 -10.04
CA HIS A 90 -0.10 -11.31 -10.76
C HIS A 90 -0.08 -12.45 -9.74
N CYS A 91 -1.18 -13.18 -9.66
CA CYS A 91 -1.34 -14.30 -8.75
C CYS A 91 -1.09 -15.60 -9.50
N VAL A 92 -0.06 -16.36 -9.13
CA VAL A 92 0.21 -17.69 -9.71
C VAL A 92 0.39 -18.73 -8.62
N ARG A 93 -0.07 -19.96 -8.85
CA ARG A 93 -0.13 -21.01 -7.83
C ARG A 93 0.41 -22.34 -8.34
N ASN A 94 1.17 -23.03 -7.50
CA ASN A 94 1.69 -24.36 -7.80
C ASN A 94 0.78 -25.50 -7.29
N ASP A 95 1.12 -26.73 -7.67
CA ASP A 95 0.43 -27.97 -7.27
C ASP A 95 0.34 -28.19 -5.74
N ALA A 96 1.30 -27.65 -4.99
CA ALA A 96 1.28 -27.73 -3.53
C ALA A 96 0.26 -26.78 -2.89
N GLY A 97 -0.36 -25.90 -3.69
CA GLY A 97 -1.29 -24.86 -3.28
C GLY A 97 -0.61 -23.58 -2.79
N CYS A 98 0.71 -23.44 -2.98
CA CYS A 98 1.44 -22.21 -2.65
C CYS A 98 1.24 -21.20 -3.78
N GLN A 99 0.86 -19.99 -3.41
CA GLN A 99 0.62 -18.89 -4.35
C GLN A 99 1.69 -17.84 -4.19
N PHE A 100 2.19 -17.34 -5.31
CA PHE A 100 2.94 -16.09 -5.38
C PHE A 100 1.97 -14.96 -5.75
N ASP A 101 2.02 -13.89 -4.98
CA ASP A 101 1.38 -12.62 -5.29
C ASP A 101 2.48 -11.64 -5.70
N VAL A 102 2.60 -11.39 -7.01
CA VAL A 102 3.67 -10.54 -7.57
C VAL A 102 3.11 -9.15 -7.88
N PHE A 103 3.53 -8.17 -7.10
CA PHE A 103 3.18 -6.76 -7.21
C PHE A 103 4.16 -6.01 -8.11
N TYR A 104 3.67 -5.12 -8.96
CA TYR A 104 4.50 -4.24 -9.77
C TYR A 104 4.42 -2.80 -9.29
N ARG A 105 5.51 -2.26 -8.74
CA ARG A 105 5.69 -0.88 -8.24
C ARG A 105 4.73 -0.39 -7.16
N GLN A 106 3.51 -0.91 -7.06
CA GLN A 106 2.49 -0.49 -6.12
C GLN A 106 2.01 -1.67 -5.27
N ILE A 107 1.68 -1.36 -4.03
CA ILE A 107 1.12 -2.31 -3.06
C ILE A 107 -0.34 -1.94 -2.81
N ALA A 108 -1.23 -2.91 -3.00
CA ALA A 108 -2.68 -2.79 -2.81
C ALA A 108 -3.36 -1.66 -3.64
N ASP A 109 -2.76 -1.24 -4.77
CA ASP A 109 -3.09 -0.01 -5.52
C ASP A 109 -3.04 1.29 -4.68
N LYS A 110 -2.55 1.26 -3.43
CA LYS A 110 -2.62 2.39 -2.50
C LYS A 110 -1.29 3.09 -2.25
N LEU A 111 -0.18 2.35 -2.31
CA LEU A 111 1.16 2.87 -2.00
C LEU A 111 2.14 2.49 -3.10
N PHE A 112 3.07 3.39 -3.40
CA PHE A 112 4.23 3.05 -4.21
C PHE A 112 5.30 2.36 -3.36
N PHE A 113 5.94 1.33 -3.90
CA PHE A 113 7.13 0.74 -3.30
C PHE A 113 8.33 1.66 -3.52
N SER A 114 8.55 2.56 -2.56
CA SER A 114 9.46 3.70 -2.71
C SER A 114 10.93 3.29 -2.67
N ASN A 115 11.81 4.18 -3.16
CA ASN A 115 13.26 3.99 -3.01
C ASN A 115 13.68 3.95 -1.53
N GLY A 116 12.92 4.58 -0.62
CA GLY A 116 13.15 4.52 0.82
C GLY A 116 12.92 3.11 1.35
N MET A 117 11.80 2.49 0.96
CA MET A 117 11.47 1.11 1.31
C MET A 117 12.51 0.11 0.76
N GLN A 118 12.95 0.31 -0.49
CA GLN A 118 14.03 -0.48 -1.09
C GLN A 118 15.33 -0.37 -0.29
N ALA A 119 15.75 0.85 0.05
CA ALA A 119 17.00 1.10 0.77
C ALA A 119 17.00 0.55 2.21
N ARG A 120 15.82 0.48 2.86
CA ARG A 120 15.65 -0.12 4.18
C ARG A 120 15.56 -1.63 4.16
N SER A 121 15.36 -2.24 2.99
CA SER A 121 15.20 -3.69 2.88
C SER A 121 16.51 -4.43 3.15
N GLN A 122 16.43 -5.51 3.91
CA GLN A 122 17.59 -6.34 4.24
C GLN A 122 17.80 -7.41 3.18
N GLN A 123 19.01 -7.52 2.61
CA GLN A 123 19.33 -8.61 1.69
C GLN A 123 19.14 -9.99 2.35
N PHE A 124 18.32 -10.85 1.73
CA PHE A 124 18.07 -12.22 2.22
C PHE A 124 18.64 -13.29 1.29
N LEU A 125 18.33 -13.18 0.00
CA LEU A 125 18.88 -14.07 -1.03
C LEU A 125 19.64 -13.23 -2.04
N SER A 126 20.85 -13.62 -2.38
CA SER A 126 21.65 -12.99 -3.44
C SER A 126 22.39 -14.07 -4.21
N SER A 127 22.11 -14.15 -5.51
CA SER A 127 22.79 -14.99 -6.49
C SER A 127 23.19 -14.14 -7.71
N GLU A 128 23.72 -14.77 -8.76
CA GLU A 128 24.13 -14.08 -9.99
C GLU A 128 22.95 -13.38 -10.69
N TYR A 129 21.77 -14.01 -10.66
CA TYR A 129 20.60 -13.55 -11.42
C TYR A 129 19.38 -13.24 -10.56
N PHE A 130 19.45 -13.46 -9.25
CA PHE A 130 18.32 -13.18 -8.37
C PHE A 130 18.75 -12.56 -7.04
N SER A 131 18.21 -11.38 -6.76
CA SER A 131 18.30 -10.73 -5.45
C SER A 131 16.92 -10.61 -4.84
N VAL A 132 16.81 -10.99 -3.57
CA VAL A 132 15.60 -10.81 -2.76
C VAL A 132 15.95 -10.05 -1.49
N GLY A 133 15.37 -8.87 -1.33
CA GLY A 133 15.35 -8.11 -0.09
C GLY A 133 14.13 -8.46 0.78
N LEU A 134 14.29 -8.49 2.10
CA LEU A 134 13.16 -8.50 3.04
C LEU A 134 12.83 -7.06 3.39
N VAL A 135 11.59 -6.67 3.13
CA VAL A 135 11.12 -5.33 3.48
C VAL A 135 11.08 -5.16 4.99
N SER A 136 11.41 -3.96 5.49
CA SER A 136 11.48 -3.63 6.91
C SER A 136 10.13 -3.88 7.63
N PHE A 137 10.16 -4.05 8.95
CA PHE A 137 8.91 -4.24 9.71
C PHE A 137 8.05 -2.98 9.70
N GLU A 138 8.66 -1.80 9.66
CA GLU A 138 8.01 -0.50 9.51
C GLU A 138 7.18 -0.43 8.22
N ASP A 139 7.79 -0.83 7.11
CA ASP A 139 7.15 -0.81 5.80
C ASP A 139 6.08 -1.91 5.68
N ILE A 140 6.31 -3.08 6.27
CA ILE A 140 5.29 -4.14 6.37
C ILE A 140 4.09 -3.63 7.17
N PHE A 141 4.29 -2.96 8.31
CA PHE A 141 3.20 -2.38 9.10
C PHE A 141 2.37 -1.41 8.26
N LEU A 142 3.03 -0.52 7.49
CA LEU A 142 2.34 0.42 6.62
C LEU A 142 1.54 -0.28 5.51
N PHE A 143 2.09 -1.33 4.88
CA PHE A 143 1.36 -2.12 3.88
C PHE A 143 0.12 -2.78 4.48
N LYS A 144 0.21 -3.29 5.70
CA LYS A 144 -0.93 -3.87 6.43
C LYS A 144 -2.01 -2.83 6.70
N ALA A 145 -1.61 -1.62 7.10
CA ALA A 145 -2.53 -0.52 7.37
C ALA A 145 -3.32 -0.05 6.14
N VAL A 146 -2.82 -0.25 4.91
CA VAL A 146 -3.54 0.10 3.68
C VAL A 146 -4.26 -1.07 3.01
N ALA A 147 -4.01 -2.31 3.44
CA ALA A 147 -4.55 -3.50 2.79
C ALA A 147 -6.03 -3.79 3.15
N GLU A 148 -6.55 -3.19 4.24
CA GLU A 148 -7.94 -3.26 4.71
C GLU A 148 -8.47 -4.66 5.06
N ARG A 149 -7.64 -5.71 5.05
CA ARG A 149 -8.11 -7.07 5.36
C ARG A 149 -8.23 -7.31 6.86
N PRO A 150 -9.25 -8.06 7.33
CA PRO A 150 -9.38 -8.41 8.75
C PRO A 150 -8.15 -9.10 9.36
N ASP A 151 -7.53 -10.03 8.62
CA ASP A 151 -6.32 -10.74 9.08
C ASP A 151 -5.12 -9.79 9.28
N ASP A 152 -5.10 -8.62 8.64
CA ASP A 152 -3.96 -7.68 8.69
C ASP A 152 -3.88 -6.91 10.01
N ILE A 153 -4.99 -6.72 10.74
CA ILE A 153 -4.99 -6.07 12.06
C ILE A 153 -4.22 -6.89 13.10
N GLY A 154 -4.37 -8.22 13.08
CA GLY A 154 -3.58 -9.10 13.95
C GLY A 154 -2.09 -9.10 13.62
N ASP A 155 -1.74 -8.96 12.34
CA ASP A 155 -0.36 -8.78 11.90
C ASP A 155 0.20 -7.43 12.38
N MET A 156 -0.57 -6.33 12.28
CA MET A 156 -0.21 -5.02 12.83
C MET A 156 0.01 -5.07 14.34
N ALA A 157 -0.90 -5.71 15.09
CA ALA A 157 -0.76 -5.87 16.54
C ALA A 157 0.51 -6.62 16.92
N THR A 158 0.90 -7.64 16.13
CA THR A 158 2.16 -8.37 16.32
C THR A 158 3.37 -7.48 16.04
N LEU A 159 3.35 -6.69 14.96
CA LEU A 159 4.44 -5.79 14.58
C LEU A 159 4.66 -4.69 15.62
N VAL A 160 3.60 -4.12 16.20
CA VAL A 160 3.72 -3.07 17.25
C VAL A 160 4.40 -3.57 18.52
N GLN A 161 4.43 -4.89 18.77
CA GLN A 161 5.19 -5.46 19.90
C GLN A 161 6.71 -5.53 19.65
N THR A 162 7.16 -5.13 18.46
CA THR A 162 8.58 -4.99 18.12
C THR A 162 9.06 -3.55 18.33
N ASP A 163 10.35 -3.30 18.11
CA ASP A 163 10.94 -1.97 18.21
C ASP A 163 10.74 -1.17 16.91
N LEU A 164 9.48 -1.04 16.44
CA LEU A 164 9.16 -0.25 15.25
C LEU A 164 9.61 1.21 15.41
N ASP A 165 10.32 1.72 14.43
CA ASP A 165 10.60 3.14 14.32
C ASP A 165 9.41 3.87 13.64
N PHE A 166 8.52 4.44 14.45
CA PHE A 166 7.36 5.18 13.94
C PHE A 166 7.73 6.48 13.23
N ASP A 167 8.92 7.05 13.45
CA ASP A 167 9.38 8.20 12.68
C ASP A 167 9.68 7.76 11.23
N VAL A 168 10.22 6.55 11.03
CA VAL A 168 10.40 5.98 9.68
C VAL A 168 9.06 5.82 8.96
N ILE A 169 8.04 5.29 9.65
CA ILE A 169 6.70 5.13 9.08
C ILE A 169 6.08 6.50 8.77
N SER A 170 6.21 7.47 9.66
CA SER A 170 5.70 8.83 9.47
C SER A 170 6.35 9.51 8.26
N ASN A 171 7.68 9.44 8.15
CA ASN A 171 8.42 9.97 7.01
C ASN A 171 8.01 9.27 5.70
N GLU A 172 7.70 7.98 5.74
CA GLU A 172 7.21 7.26 4.56
C GLU A 172 5.79 7.68 4.20
N LEU A 173 4.89 7.92 5.17
CA LEU A 173 3.56 8.50 4.90
C LEU A 173 3.68 9.83 4.15
N GLU A 174 4.51 10.75 4.63
CA GLU A 174 4.79 12.04 3.96
C GLU A 174 5.28 11.82 2.53
N ARG A 175 6.21 10.88 2.33
CA ARG A 175 6.75 10.55 1.02
C ARG A 175 5.68 9.99 0.07
N GLN A 176 4.74 9.20 0.59
CA GLN A 176 3.65 8.65 -0.20
C GLN A 176 2.67 9.72 -0.65
N VAL A 177 2.40 10.74 0.17
CA VAL A 177 1.62 11.92 -0.22
C VAL A 177 2.24 12.61 -1.45
N GLU A 178 3.56 12.79 -1.46
CA GLU A 178 4.27 13.36 -2.62
C GLU A 178 4.21 12.46 -3.86
N LEU A 179 4.39 11.15 -3.70
CA LEU A 179 4.42 10.19 -4.81
C LEU A 179 3.04 10.00 -5.46
N LEU A 180 1.98 9.97 -4.65
CA LEU A 180 0.61 9.79 -5.09
C LEU A 180 -0.02 11.12 -5.55
N GLY A 181 0.52 12.25 -5.09
CA GLY A 181 -0.03 13.57 -5.37
C GLY A 181 -1.38 13.78 -4.67
N GLY A 182 -1.52 13.26 -3.45
CA GLY A 182 -2.72 13.35 -2.62
C GLY A 182 -2.67 12.47 -1.38
N GLU A 183 -3.64 12.69 -0.48
CA GLU A 183 -3.68 12.08 0.86
C GLU A 183 -4.73 10.96 0.98
N PHE A 184 -5.35 10.53 -0.13
CA PHE A 184 -6.49 9.60 -0.10
C PHE A 184 -6.20 8.30 0.64
N PHE A 185 -5.01 7.72 0.46
CA PHE A 185 -4.59 6.47 1.11
C PHE A 185 -4.60 6.56 2.65
N VAL A 186 -4.47 7.77 3.22
CA VAL A 186 -4.51 7.99 4.66
C VAL A 186 -5.87 7.61 5.25
N THR A 187 -6.95 7.65 4.47
CA THR A 187 -8.27 7.18 4.91
C THR A 187 -8.25 5.71 5.31
N ALA A 188 -7.58 4.86 4.52
CA ALA A 188 -7.40 3.43 4.81
C ALA A 188 -6.49 3.21 6.03
N VAL A 189 -5.41 4.01 6.15
CA VAL A 189 -4.53 3.95 7.32
C VAL A 189 -5.29 4.33 8.60
N SER A 190 -6.08 5.41 8.55
CA SER A 190 -6.89 5.89 9.67
C SER A 190 -7.90 4.83 10.12
N GLU A 191 -8.61 4.19 9.19
CA GLU A 191 -9.55 3.12 9.51
C GLU A 191 -8.83 1.91 10.15
N SER A 192 -7.67 1.54 9.62
CA SER A 192 -6.91 0.42 10.18
C SER A 192 -6.38 0.71 11.59
N LEU A 193 -5.95 1.94 11.88
CA LEU A 193 -5.53 2.34 13.23
C LEU A 193 -6.72 2.38 14.20
N GLU A 194 -7.88 2.88 13.78
CA GLU A 194 -9.11 2.84 14.59
C GLU A 194 -9.49 1.39 14.92
N ARG A 195 -9.46 0.50 13.92
CA ARG A 195 -9.73 -0.93 14.12
C ARG A 195 -8.71 -1.60 15.02
N LEU A 196 -7.43 -1.21 14.95
CA LEU A 196 -6.39 -1.71 15.82
C LEU A 196 -6.65 -1.31 17.30
N ASP A 197 -7.08 -0.07 17.54
CA ASP A 197 -7.49 0.37 18.88
C ASP A 197 -8.76 -0.36 19.36
N GLU A 198 -9.80 -0.43 18.53
CA GLU A 198 -11.07 -1.05 18.90
C GLU A 198 -10.97 -2.55 19.19
N SER A 199 -10.19 -3.28 18.39
CA SER A 199 -10.12 -4.75 18.47
C SER A 199 -9.01 -5.26 19.40
N GLU A 200 -7.87 -4.56 19.45
CA GLU A 200 -6.69 -5.00 20.20
C GLU A 200 -6.32 -4.04 21.35
N GLY A 201 -6.95 -2.86 21.45
CA GLY A 201 -6.65 -1.86 22.47
C GLY A 201 -5.29 -1.19 22.30
N ILE A 202 -4.79 -1.14 21.05
CA ILE A 202 -3.46 -0.64 20.72
C ILE A 202 -3.57 0.70 20.01
N GLN A 203 -3.01 1.73 20.64
CA GLN A 203 -2.78 3.06 20.06
C GLN A 203 -1.32 3.20 19.64
N THR A 204 -1.05 4.00 18.62
CA THR A 204 0.29 4.18 18.06
C THR A 204 0.68 5.66 17.99
N PRO A 205 1.98 5.99 17.98
CA PRO A 205 2.42 7.36 17.74
C PRO A 205 1.93 7.97 16.41
N LEU A 206 1.50 7.13 15.45
CA LEU A 206 0.96 7.59 14.17
C LEU A 206 -0.44 8.18 14.28
N ASP A 207 -1.18 7.92 15.36
CA ASP A 207 -2.58 8.32 15.49
C ASP A 207 -2.78 9.83 15.32
N ASP A 208 -1.83 10.64 15.81
CA ASP A 208 -1.87 12.10 15.66
C ASP A 208 -1.56 12.54 14.22
N VAL A 209 -0.49 11.99 13.62
CA VAL A 209 -0.05 12.33 12.26
C VAL A 209 -1.11 11.94 11.23
N VAL A 210 -1.63 10.72 11.32
CA VAL A 210 -2.67 10.19 10.42
C VAL A 210 -3.97 10.98 10.58
N ARG A 211 -4.34 11.35 11.82
CA ARG A 211 -5.52 12.18 12.09
C ARG A 211 -5.41 13.57 11.48
N GLU A 212 -4.23 14.19 11.50
CA GLU A 212 -4.01 15.50 10.87
C GLU A 212 -4.24 15.42 9.36
N TYR A 213 -3.58 14.49 8.68
CA TYR A 213 -3.78 14.23 7.26
C TYR A 213 -5.23 13.90 6.91
N TYR A 214 -5.86 13.00 7.67
CA TYR A 214 -7.26 12.64 7.47
C TYR A 214 -8.19 13.86 7.58
N GLN A 215 -8.00 14.71 8.60
CA GLN A 215 -8.84 15.91 8.77
C GLN A 215 -8.62 16.93 7.65
N GLN A 216 -7.38 17.13 7.20
CA GLN A 216 -7.07 18.00 6.07
C GLN A 216 -7.73 17.50 4.79
N TYR A 217 -7.58 16.20 4.50
CA TYR A 217 -8.23 15.51 3.39
C TYR A 217 -9.75 15.70 3.42
N MET A 218 -10.41 15.37 4.54
CA MET A 218 -11.86 15.43 4.65
C MET A 218 -12.42 16.85 4.50
N LYS A 219 -11.72 17.87 5.02
CA LYS A 219 -12.13 19.28 4.83
C LYS A 219 -12.06 19.70 3.36
N GLY A 220 -11.01 19.28 2.66
CA GLY A 220 -10.89 19.48 1.21
C GLY A 220 -12.01 18.76 0.45
N TYR A 221 -12.27 17.50 0.79
CA TYR A 221 -13.32 16.69 0.19
C TYR A 221 -14.72 17.28 0.40
N GLU A 222 -15.03 17.77 1.60
CA GLU A 222 -16.29 18.47 1.90
C GLU A 222 -16.50 19.71 1.01
N LEU A 223 -15.45 20.52 0.80
CA LEU A 223 -15.49 21.64 -0.13
C LEU A 223 -15.72 21.15 -1.55
N ARG A 224 -14.96 20.14 -1.96
CA ARG A 224 -14.98 19.60 -3.31
C ARG A 224 -16.37 19.10 -3.73
N ILE A 225 -17.10 18.44 -2.84
CA ILE A 225 -18.48 17.98 -3.10
C ILE A 225 -19.43 19.13 -3.48
N GLN A 226 -19.15 20.37 -3.04
CA GLN A 226 -19.97 21.53 -3.38
C GLN A 226 -19.61 22.16 -4.73
N LEU A 227 -18.49 21.77 -5.33
CA LEU A 227 -17.99 22.30 -6.60
C LEU A 227 -18.59 21.54 -7.78
N ASP A 228 -18.64 22.23 -8.91
CA ASP A 228 -19.06 21.69 -10.21
C ASP A 228 -17.96 22.02 -11.24
N GLU A 229 -17.81 21.19 -12.28
CA GLU A 229 -16.79 21.41 -13.32
C GLU A 229 -17.15 22.58 -14.26
N GLU A 230 -18.44 22.82 -14.50
CA GLU A 230 -18.93 23.83 -15.43
C GLU A 230 -19.30 25.14 -14.72
N THR A 231 -19.76 25.06 -13.48
CA THR A 231 -20.36 26.18 -12.74
C THR A 231 -19.51 26.57 -11.52
N PRO A 232 -18.67 27.62 -11.62
CA PRO A 232 -17.91 28.11 -10.47
C PRO A 232 -18.82 28.68 -9.37
N LYS A 233 -18.44 28.48 -8.12
CA LYS A 233 -19.11 29.05 -6.94
C LYS A 233 -18.22 30.06 -6.22
N SER A 234 -18.83 31.15 -5.75
CA SER A 234 -18.08 32.17 -5.02
C SER A 234 -17.68 31.68 -3.61
N VAL A 235 -16.60 32.23 -3.06
CA VAL A 235 -16.11 31.88 -1.71
C VAL A 235 -17.19 32.10 -0.65
N SER A 236 -17.91 33.21 -0.69
CA SER A 236 -18.95 33.53 0.30
C SER A 236 -20.20 32.64 0.17
N GLU A 237 -20.50 32.16 -1.04
CA GLU A 237 -21.57 31.16 -1.25
C GLU A 237 -21.18 29.82 -0.63
N LEU A 238 -19.97 29.33 -0.92
CA LEU A 238 -19.44 28.09 -0.36
C LEU A 238 -19.34 28.15 1.17
N ALA A 239 -18.92 29.30 1.73
CA ALA A 239 -18.86 29.55 3.16
C ALA A 239 -20.26 29.45 3.81
N ALA A 240 -21.29 30.01 3.16
CA ALA A 240 -22.66 29.94 3.64
C ALA A 240 -23.25 28.52 3.55
N GLU A 241 -22.97 27.78 2.48
CA GLU A 241 -23.43 26.39 2.29
C GLU A 241 -22.80 25.43 3.31
N LEU A 242 -21.50 25.58 3.56
CA LEU A 242 -20.74 24.73 4.49
C LEU A 242 -20.80 25.20 5.96
N GLY A 243 -21.34 26.39 6.22
CA GLY A 243 -21.42 26.95 7.57
C GLY A 243 -20.05 27.29 8.18
N VAL A 244 -19.08 27.69 7.35
CA VAL A 244 -17.71 28.05 7.76
C VAL A 244 -17.38 29.49 7.34
N SER A 245 -16.20 30.00 7.69
CA SER A 245 -15.75 31.33 7.26
C SER A 245 -15.17 31.30 5.84
N ASP A 246 -15.20 32.44 5.15
CA ASP A 246 -14.51 32.64 3.87
C ASP A 246 -13.02 32.26 3.97
N GLU A 247 -12.35 32.56 5.10
CA GLU A 247 -10.96 32.16 5.36
C GLU A 247 -10.76 30.63 5.44
N GLU A 248 -11.75 29.89 5.93
CA GLU A 248 -11.71 28.42 5.94
C GLU A 248 -11.88 27.86 4.52
N ILE A 249 -12.77 28.45 3.72
CA ILE A 249 -12.92 28.08 2.31
C ILE A 249 -11.63 28.31 1.53
N GLU A 250 -10.94 29.44 1.76
CA GLU A 250 -9.65 29.71 1.12
C GLU A 250 -8.60 28.66 1.51
N ARG A 251 -8.49 28.28 2.79
CA ARG A 251 -7.55 27.22 3.23
C ARG A 251 -7.87 25.87 2.58
N ARG A 252 -9.16 25.49 2.50
CA ARG A 252 -9.59 24.25 1.82
C ARG A 252 -9.32 24.30 0.31
N TYR A 253 -9.51 25.47 -0.31
CA TYR A 253 -9.19 25.68 -1.71
C TYR A 253 -7.70 25.58 -2.00
N GLU A 254 -6.84 26.18 -1.18
CA GLU A 254 -5.38 26.08 -1.30
C GLU A 254 -4.93 24.61 -1.32
N TYR A 255 -5.48 23.80 -0.42
CA TYR A 255 -5.27 22.35 -0.40
C TYR A 255 -5.73 21.67 -1.71
N LEU A 256 -6.97 21.90 -2.16
CA LEU A 256 -7.45 21.29 -3.41
C LEU A 256 -6.65 21.73 -4.63
N ASN A 257 -6.24 23.00 -4.66
CA ASN A 257 -5.47 23.59 -5.74
C ASN A 257 -4.03 23.05 -5.79
N GLN A 258 -3.41 22.78 -4.64
CA GLN A 258 -2.09 22.15 -4.54
C GLN A 258 -2.03 20.82 -5.31
N TYR A 259 -3.08 20.01 -5.20
CA TYR A 259 -3.18 18.72 -5.89
C TYR A 259 -3.87 18.80 -7.26
N GLY A 260 -4.30 20.01 -7.66
CA GLY A 260 -4.96 20.28 -8.94
C GLY A 260 -6.37 19.72 -9.02
N PHE A 261 -7.08 19.59 -7.90
CA PHE A 261 -8.46 19.12 -7.82
C PHE A 261 -9.48 20.25 -8.02
N ALA A 262 -9.11 21.49 -7.67
CA ALA A 262 -9.93 22.68 -7.89
C ALA A 262 -9.09 23.81 -8.48
N GLU A 263 -9.74 24.72 -9.21
CA GLU A 263 -9.11 25.91 -9.76
C GLU A 263 -9.95 27.17 -9.52
N ARG A 264 -9.30 28.34 -9.54
CA ARG A 264 -9.94 29.64 -9.38
C ARG A 264 -10.17 30.32 -10.73
N THR A 265 -11.39 30.78 -10.93
CA THR A 265 -11.84 31.55 -12.09
C THR A 265 -12.15 33.00 -11.69
N SER A 266 -12.58 33.83 -12.64
CA SER A 266 -13.11 35.17 -12.34
C SER A 266 -14.43 35.16 -11.59
N GLU A 267 -15.17 34.04 -11.62
CA GLU A 267 -16.52 33.91 -11.05
C GLU A 267 -16.52 33.14 -9.72
N GLY A 268 -15.45 32.41 -9.40
CA GLY A 268 -15.36 31.63 -8.17
C GLY A 268 -14.36 30.49 -8.25
N ILE A 269 -14.66 29.43 -7.51
CA ILE A 269 -13.90 28.17 -7.47
C ILE A 269 -14.72 27.11 -8.21
N ARG A 270 -14.06 26.26 -9.00
CA ARG A 270 -14.69 25.12 -9.66
C ARG A 270 -13.85 23.85 -9.52
N ASP A 271 -14.49 22.69 -9.69
CA ASP A 271 -13.78 21.41 -9.77
C ASP A 271 -13.05 21.32 -11.13
N THR A 272 -12.03 20.49 -11.19
CA THR A 272 -11.21 20.26 -12.40
C THR A 272 -11.53 18.94 -13.09
N GLY A 273 -12.36 18.08 -12.48
CA GLY A 273 -12.63 16.71 -12.90
C GLY A 273 -11.49 15.72 -12.55
N LYS A 274 -10.38 16.19 -11.96
CA LYS A 274 -9.26 15.33 -11.60
C LYS A 274 -9.54 14.60 -10.28
N HIS A 275 -9.68 13.28 -10.28
CA HIS A 275 -9.93 12.53 -9.05
C HIS A 275 -8.65 12.05 -8.37
N ASP A 276 -8.68 11.94 -7.05
CA ASP A 276 -7.72 11.22 -6.24
C ASP A 276 -8.09 9.73 -6.22
N GLU A 277 -7.85 9.05 -7.33
CA GLU A 277 -8.11 7.61 -7.41
C GLU A 277 -6.83 6.81 -7.24
N PHE A 278 -6.96 5.64 -6.60
CA PHE A 278 -5.94 4.61 -6.63
C PHE A 278 -5.69 4.20 -8.09
N THR A 279 -4.60 4.71 -8.66
CA THR A 279 -4.30 4.55 -10.08
C THR A 279 -3.53 3.26 -10.25
N ARG A 280 -4.08 2.29 -10.98
CA ARG A 280 -3.38 1.04 -11.29
C ARG A 280 -2.12 1.33 -12.13
N SER A 281 -0.97 0.81 -11.69
CA SER A 281 0.28 0.83 -12.47
C SER A 281 0.22 -0.07 -13.70
#